data_AF-A0A1I6LBU3-F1
#
_entry.id   AF-A0A1I6LBU3-F1
#
_cell.length_a   1.000
_cell.length_b   1.000
_cell.length_c   1.000
_cell.angle_alpha   90.00
_cell.angle_beta   90.00
_cell.angle_gamma   90.00
#
_symmetry.space_group_name_H-M   'P 1'
#
loop_
_entity.id
_entity.type
_entity.pdbx_description
1 polymer ?
#
loop_
_entity_poly.entity_id
_entity_poly.type
_entity_poly.pdbx_seq_one_letter_code
_entity_poly.pdbx_strand_id
1 'polypeptide(L)'
;MNSNTFDAIWNVTIQIATQLIQRIDKKVAAQIDLCIVDSKKEMILKQYDKCRNELKEKYYQGVYKNGLICHHKIASCYCSALIQHKIVRYDCMKIDLKYLAFLSEDKLKSGIKTKQENIPFLNYKIAFLAGLSIVYLYLLEYYETSEQLTENEREFAVKILIERGNLEYPAVNDTHDDFLDGVVKMIGIRDLNNDEFDTLGFSYIYYFIEEYNKTIIRKNYLEQLS
;
A
#
# COMPACT_ATOMS: atom_id res chain seq x y z
N MET A 1 -12.55 -6.85 -11.00
CA MET A 1 -11.45 -7.84 -10.95
C MET A 1 -12.09 -9.22 -11.05
N ASN A 2 -11.50 -10.22 -11.71
CA ASN A 2 -12.09 -11.57 -11.66
C ASN A 2 -11.79 -12.23 -10.29
N SER A 3 -12.52 -13.30 -9.94
CA SER A 3 -12.40 -13.95 -8.62
C SER A 3 -10.96 -14.42 -8.34
N ASN A 4 -10.31 -15.07 -9.30
CA ASN A 4 -8.97 -15.61 -9.12
C ASN A 4 -7.93 -14.52 -8.85
N THR A 5 -7.99 -13.41 -9.60
CA THR A 5 -7.10 -12.25 -9.38
C THR A 5 -7.36 -11.62 -8.02
N PHE A 6 -8.62 -11.52 -7.59
CA PHE A 6 -8.95 -11.00 -6.27
C PHE A 6 -8.42 -11.90 -5.16
N ASP A 7 -8.56 -13.22 -5.31
CA ASP A 7 -8.06 -14.20 -4.33
C ASP A 7 -6.54 -14.12 -4.18
N ALA A 8 -5.81 -13.96 -5.28
CA ALA A 8 -4.37 -13.77 -5.25
C ALA A 8 -3.97 -12.49 -4.48
N ILE A 9 -4.61 -11.35 -4.79
CA ILE A 9 -4.35 -10.07 -4.11
C ILE A 9 -4.75 -10.14 -2.63
N TRP A 10 -5.84 -10.82 -2.31
CA TRP A 10 -6.27 -11.06 -0.93
C TRP A 10 -5.23 -11.83 -0.14
N ASN A 11 -4.69 -12.91 -0.69
CA ASN A 11 -3.63 -13.70 -0.04
C ASN A 11 -2.39 -12.85 0.25
N VAL A 12 -1.96 -12.01 -0.69
CA VAL A 12 -0.88 -11.05 -0.48
C VAL A 12 -1.22 -10.05 0.62
N THR A 13 -2.46 -9.56 0.66
CA THR A 13 -2.95 -8.63 1.70
C THR A 13 -2.86 -9.27 3.09
N ILE A 14 -3.27 -10.54 3.24
CA ILE A 14 -3.17 -11.29 4.50
C ILE A 14 -1.72 -11.52 4.91
N GLN A 15 -0.82 -11.81 3.95
CA GLN A 15 0.61 -11.93 4.23
C GLN A 15 1.21 -10.62 4.73
N ILE A 16 0.89 -9.48 4.08
CA ILE A 16 1.31 -8.15 4.53
C ILE A 16 0.82 -7.88 5.96
N ALA A 17 -0.48 -8.11 6.23
CA ALA A 17 -1.05 -7.91 7.56
C ALA A 17 -0.37 -8.79 8.62
N THR A 18 -0.12 -10.06 8.30
CA THR A 18 0.57 -11.00 9.19
C THR A 18 1.98 -10.54 9.52
N GLN A 19 2.75 -10.14 8.50
CA GLN A 19 4.12 -9.66 8.69
C GLN A 19 4.18 -8.39 9.53
N LEU A 20 3.24 -7.45 9.35
CA LEU A 20 3.19 -6.23 10.16
C LEU A 20 2.78 -6.53 11.60
N ILE A 21 1.80 -7.42 11.83
CA ILE A 21 1.40 -7.82 13.18
C ILE A 21 2.54 -8.52 13.92
N GLN A 22 3.35 -9.35 13.23
CA GLN A 22 4.50 -10.03 13.83
C GLN A 22 5.58 -9.07 14.35
N ARG A 23 5.60 -7.81 13.90
CA ARG A 23 6.50 -6.76 14.40
C ARG A 23 6.02 -6.12 15.70
N ILE A 24 4.77 -6.38 16.10
CA ILE A 24 4.20 -5.91 17.36
C ILE A 24 4.55 -6.91 18.45
N ASP A 25 4.92 -6.40 19.63
CA ASP A 25 5.24 -7.25 20.78
C ASP A 25 4.06 -8.17 21.12
N LYS A 26 4.33 -9.47 21.31
CA LYS A 26 3.28 -10.49 21.51
C LYS A 26 2.44 -10.22 22.76
N LYS A 27 3.01 -9.66 23.82
CA LYS A 27 2.26 -9.32 25.04
C LYS A 27 1.32 -8.15 24.76
N VAL A 28 1.78 -7.15 24.01
CA VAL A 28 0.94 -6.03 23.57
C VAL A 28 -0.19 -6.51 22.68
N ALA A 29 0.12 -7.31 21.65
CA ALA A 29 -0.87 -7.87 20.73
C ALA A 29 -1.96 -8.67 21.47
N ALA A 30 -1.56 -9.49 22.45
CA ALA A 30 -2.51 -10.23 23.30
C ALA A 30 -3.33 -9.32 24.22
N GLN A 31 -2.72 -8.28 24.80
CA GLN A 31 -3.41 -7.34 25.68
C GLN A 31 -4.55 -6.60 24.97
N ILE A 32 -4.38 -6.28 23.69
CA ILE A 32 -5.37 -5.51 22.91
C ILE A 32 -6.23 -6.40 22.01
N ASP A 33 -6.17 -7.72 22.17
CA ASP A 33 -6.90 -8.68 21.33
C ASP A 33 -6.67 -8.46 19.82
N LEU A 34 -5.42 -8.18 19.43
CA LEU A 34 -5.04 -7.87 18.05
C LEU A 34 -5.20 -9.10 17.16
N CYS A 35 -6.02 -9.00 16.11
CA CYS A 35 -6.22 -10.10 15.16
C CYS A 35 -6.58 -9.63 13.74
N ILE A 36 -6.34 -10.51 12.77
CA ILE A 36 -6.80 -10.36 11.39
C ILE A 36 -8.20 -10.96 11.27
N VAL A 37 -9.10 -10.26 10.60
CA VAL A 37 -10.50 -10.66 10.38
C VAL A 37 -10.67 -11.09 8.93
N ASP A 38 -10.27 -12.33 8.63
CA ASP A 38 -10.29 -12.89 7.26
C ASP A 38 -11.71 -13.00 6.68
N SER A 39 -12.72 -13.13 7.54
CA SER A 39 -14.14 -13.17 7.15
C SER A 39 -14.65 -11.92 6.42
N LYS A 40 -13.87 -10.84 6.37
CA LYS A 40 -14.21 -9.61 5.63
C LYS A 40 -13.92 -9.69 4.12
N LYS A 41 -13.28 -10.75 3.63
CA LYS A 41 -12.91 -10.90 2.21
C LYS A 41 -14.03 -10.55 1.22
N GLU A 42 -15.22 -11.12 1.40
CA GLU A 42 -16.36 -10.86 0.51
C GLU A 42 -16.87 -9.41 0.59
N MET A 43 -16.83 -8.81 1.79
CA MET A 43 -17.21 -7.40 1.98
C MET A 43 -16.22 -6.48 1.25
N ILE A 44 -14.93 -6.80 1.32
CA ILE A 44 -13.87 -6.08 0.60
C ILE A 44 -14.08 -6.16 -0.91
N LEU A 45 -14.40 -7.34 -1.46
CA LEU A 45 -14.68 -7.49 -2.89
C LEU A 45 -15.87 -6.63 -3.32
N LYS A 46 -16.98 -6.69 -2.58
CA LYS A 46 -18.18 -5.88 -2.87
C LYS A 46 -17.88 -4.39 -2.81
N GLN A 47 -17.12 -3.94 -1.81
CA GLN A 47 -16.75 -2.54 -1.67
C GLN A 47 -15.77 -2.09 -2.76
N TYR A 48 -14.81 -2.93 -3.15
CA TYR A 48 -13.94 -2.67 -4.29
C TYR A 48 -14.75 -2.48 -5.59
N ASP A 49 -15.70 -3.38 -5.86
CA ASP A 49 -16.53 -3.29 -7.08
C ASP A 49 -17.42 -2.04 -7.05
N LYS A 50 -17.93 -1.66 -5.88
CA LYS A 50 -18.65 -0.40 -5.68
C LYS A 50 -17.77 0.81 -6.01
N CYS A 51 -16.59 0.94 -5.37
CA CYS A 51 -15.64 2.04 -5.63
C CYS A 51 -15.25 2.12 -7.11
N ARG A 52 -15.00 0.96 -7.74
CA ARG A 52 -14.65 0.87 -9.16
C ARG A 52 -15.79 1.37 -10.06
N ASN A 53 -17.03 1.01 -9.75
CA ASN A 53 -18.19 1.42 -10.54
C ASN A 53 -18.47 2.92 -10.37
N GLU A 54 -18.38 3.45 -9.15
CA GLU A 54 -18.51 4.89 -8.87
C GLU A 54 -17.45 5.71 -9.63
N LEU A 55 -16.19 5.25 -9.64
CA LEU A 55 -15.12 5.86 -10.41
C LEU A 55 -15.44 5.87 -11.92
N LYS A 56 -15.98 4.76 -12.45
CA LYS A 56 -16.38 4.66 -13.85
C LYS A 56 -17.54 5.59 -14.17
N GLU A 57 -18.57 5.63 -13.36
CA GLU A 57 -19.73 6.50 -13.58
C GLU A 57 -19.33 7.98 -13.59
N LYS A 58 -18.40 8.36 -12.71
CA LYS A 58 -17.94 9.75 -12.58
C LYS A 58 -17.03 10.19 -13.74
N TYR A 59 -16.16 9.32 -14.25
CA TYR A 59 -15.09 9.71 -15.17
C TYR A 59 -15.07 9.01 -16.53
N TYR A 60 -15.84 7.94 -16.71
CA TYR A 60 -15.85 7.11 -17.91
C TYR A 60 -17.25 7.13 -18.53
N GLN A 61 -17.52 8.13 -19.37
CA GLN A 61 -18.79 8.29 -20.09
C GLN A 61 -18.66 7.92 -21.58
N GLY A 62 -19.79 7.72 -22.25
CA GLY A 62 -19.86 7.41 -23.68
C GLY A 62 -19.12 6.12 -24.04
N VAL A 63 -18.26 6.18 -25.06
CA VAL A 63 -17.46 5.04 -25.55
C VAL A 63 -16.52 4.45 -24.51
N TYR A 64 -16.16 5.22 -23.47
CA TYR A 64 -15.24 4.79 -22.42
C TYR A 64 -15.92 4.11 -21.24
N LYS A 65 -17.26 4.05 -21.19
CA LYS A 65 -18.02 3.43 -20.08
C LYS A 65 -17.60 1.98 -19.80
N ASN A 66 -17.32 1.24 -20.87
CA ASN A 66 -16.84 -0.15 -20.81
C ASN A 66 -15.31 -0.26 -20.82
N GLY A 67 -14.59 0.87 -20.84
CA GLY A 67 -13.15 0.92 -20.85
C GLY A 67 -12.51 0.26 -19.63
N LEU A 68 -11.27 -0.17 -19.80
CA LEU A 68 -10.43 -0.63 -18.70
C LEU A 68 -10.00 0.57 -17.84
N ILE A 69 -9.95 0.37 -16.53
CA ILE A 69 -9.34 1.33 -15.61
C ILE A 69 -7.85 0.97 -15.48
N CYS A 70 -6.98 1.97 -15.40
CA CYS A 70 -5.55 1.69 -15.19
C CYS A 70 -5.31 1.05 -13.82
N HIS A 71 -4.19 0.34 -13.69
CA HIS A 71 -3.85 -0.40 -12.48
C HIS A 71 -3.66 0.50 -11.25
N HIS A 72 -3.24 1.75 -11.39
CA HIS A 72 -3.21 2.70 -10.27
C HIS A 72 -4.59 2.97 -9.69
N LYS A 73 -5.61 3.08 -10.56
CA LYS A 73 -7.01 3.24 -10.15
C LYS A 73 -7.54 1.96 -9.52
N ILE A 74 -7.14 0.79 -10.02
CA ILE A 74 -7.44 -0.51 -9.40
C ILE A 74 -6.87 -0.57 -7.98
N ALA A 75 -5.58 -0.24 -7.81
CA ALA A 75 -4.89 -0.20 -6.53
C ALA A 75 -5.56 0.77 -5.55
N SER A 76 -5.96 1.95 -6.04
CA SER A 76 -6.65 2.96 -5.23
C SER A 76 -8.05 2.52 -4.78
N CYS A 77 -8.85 1.92 -5.67
CA CYS A 77 -10.15 1.35 -5.29
C CYS A 77 -10.00 0.22 -4.26
N TYR A 78 -8.98 -0.62 -4.40
CA TYR A 78 -8.73 -1.71 -3.46
C TYR A 78 -8.25 -1.20 -2.09
N CYS A 79 -7.39 -0.19 -2.08
CA CYS A 79 -6.98 0.52 -0.87
C CYS A 79 -8.20 1.13 -0.14
N SER A 80 -9.08 1.83 -0.86
CA SER A 80 -10.32 2.39 -0.34
C SER A 80 -11.20 1.32 0.34
N ALA A 81 -11.39 0.18 -0.31
CA ALA A 81 -12.17 -0.93 0.24
C ALA A 81 -11.59 -1.46 1.57
N LEU A 82 -10.26 -1.62 1.65
CA LEU A 82 -9.56 -2.06 2.86
C LEU A 82 -9.66 -1.04 4.00
N ILE A 83 -9.61 0.25 3.70
CA ILE A 83 -9.77 1.33 4.70
C ILE A 83 -11.18 1.30 5.29
N GLN A 84 -12.21 1.14 4.45
CA GLN A 84 -13.59 1.18 4.91
C GLN A 84 -13.97 -0.02 5.78
N HIS A 85 -13.47 -1.21 5.44
CA HIS A 85 -13.85 -2.42 6.16
C HIS A 85 -12.85 -2.85 7.22
N LYS A 86 -11.59 -2.36 7.22
CA LYS A 86 -10.54 -2.62 8.23
C LYS A 86 -10.36 -4.11 8.55
N ILE A 87 -9.32 -4.73 8.01
CA ILE A 87 -9.10 -6.18 8.19
C ILE A 87 -8.37 -6.55 9.49
N VAL A 88 -7.84 -5.57 10.22
CA VAL A 88 -7.25 -5.79 11.54
C VAL A 88 -8.15 -5.19 12.61
N ARG A 89 -8.42 -5.97 13.65
CA ARG A 89 -9.21 -5.58 14.82
C ARG A 89 -8.32 -5.58 16.06
N TYR A 90 -8.57 -4.64 16.94
CA TYR A 90 -8.02 -4.58 18.29
C TYR A 90 -9.00 -3.83 19.19
N ASP A 91 -8.87 -4.01 20.51
CA ASP A 91 -9.58 -3.26 21.53
C ASP A 91 -8.85 -1.95 21.83
N CYS A 92 -9.41 -0.84 21.35
CA CYS A 92 -8.82 0.49 21.53
C CYS A 92 -8.84 0.96 22.99
N MET A 93 -9.73 0.45 23.84
CA MET A 93 -9.82 0.81 25.25
C MET A 93 -8.68 0.19 26.07
N LYS A 94 -8.06 -0.87 25.54
CA LYS A 94 -6.92 -1.56 26.17
C LYS A 94 -5.56 -1.05 25.69
N ILE A 95 -5.54 -0.13 24.71
CA ILE A 95 -4.30 0.44 24.20
C ILE A 95 -3.74 1.43 25.21
N ASP A 96 -2.53 1.16 25.70
CA ASP A 96 -1.72 2.13 26.43
C ASP A 96 -1.33 3.30 25.50
N LEU A 97 -1.48 4.54 25.98
CA LEU A 97 -1.19 5.79 25.26
C LEU A 97 0.20 5.78 24.59
N LYS A 98 1.19 5.07 25.14
CA LYS A 98 2.53 4.95 24.54
C LYS A 98 2.55 4.22 23.19
N TYR A 99 1.49 3.49 22.84
CA TYR A 99 1.29 2.85 21.53
C TYR A 99 0.35 3.65 20.61
N LEU A 100 -0.32 4.69 21.13
CA LEU A 100 -1.04 5.69 20.34
C LEU A 100 -0.10 6.80 19.85
N ALA A 101 1.00 7.02 20.57
CA ALA A 101 1.97 8.04 20.24
C ALA A 101 2.72 7.69 18.93
N PHE A 102 2.24 8.25 17.82
CA PHE A 102 3.14 8.65 16.73
C PHE A 102 4.08 9.81 17.17
N LEU A 103 3.91 10.30 18.41
CA LEU A 103 4.39 11.57 18.89
C LEU A 103 4.88 11.39 20.34
N SER A 104 6.12 10.95 20.52
CA SER A 104 6.88 11.40 21.68
C SER A 104 8.29 11.68 21.19
N GLU A 105 8.62 12.96 21.04
CA GLU A 105 9.99 13.47 20.84
C GLU A 105 10.98 12.84 21.84
N ASP A 106 10.50 12.36 22.99
CA ASP A 106 11.32 11.76 24.04
C ASP A 106 11.96 10.40 23.65
N LYS A 107 11.39 9.64 22.71
CA LYS A 107 12.05 8.41 22.20
C LYS A 107 13.13 8.68 21.15
N LEU A 108 13.06 9.84 20.48
CA LEU A 108 14.14 10.31 19.59
C LEU A 108 15.38 10.71 20.40
N LYS A 109 15.18 11.27 21.61
CA LYS A 109 16.29 11.68 22.50
C LYS A 109 16.97 10.51 23.21
N SER A 110 16.31 9.38 23.40
CA SER A 110 16.85 8.24 24.15
C SER A 110 17.66 7.24 23.30
N GLY A 111 17.83 7.48 22.00
CA GLY A 111 18.58 6.58 21.10
C GLY A 111 17.92 5.21 20.87
N ILE A 112 16.73 4.97 21.41
CA ILE A 112 16.01 3.70 21.29
C ILE A 112 15.14 3.77 20.03
N LYS A 113 15.71 3.35 18.90
CA LYS A 113 14.99 3.12 17.64
C LYS A 113 14.14 1.85 17.73
N THR A 114 13.07 1.85 18.53
CA THR A 114 12.06 0.78 18.37
C THR A 114 11.15 1.14 17.21
N LYS A 115 11.41 0.55 16.04
CA LYS A 115 10.49 0.49 14.88
C LYS A 115 9.24 -0.34 15.24
N GLN A 116 8.54 0.03 16.32
CA GLN A 116 7.27 -0.61 16.64
C GLN A 116 6.20 -0.04 15.70
N GLU A 117 5.43 -0.93 15.10
CA GLU A 117 4.32 -0.54 14.23
C GLU A 117 3.29 0.26 15.03
N ASN A 118 2.82 1.37 14.46
CA ASN A 118 1.78 2.17 15.09
C ASN A 118 0.42 1.48 14.89
N ILE A 119 -0.11 0.92 15.98
CA ILE A 119 -1.31 0.07 15.98
C ILE A 119 -2.53 0.80 15.40
N PRO A 120 -2.86 2.05 15.81
CA PRO A 120 -3.88 2.87 15.17
C PRO A 120 -3.80 2.98 13.65
N PHE A 121 -2.59 2.98 13.08
CA PHE A 121 -2.39 3.18 11.64
C PHE A 121 -2.22 1.89 10.84
N LEU A 122 -2.27 0.73 11.51
CA LEU A 122 -1.98 -0.57 10.92
C LEU A 122 -2.90 -0.90 9.73
N ASN A 123 -4.21 -0.64 9.86
CA ASN A 123 -5.16 -0.86 8.76
C ASN A 123 -4.84 0.02 7.53
N TYR A 124 -4.45 1.27 7.73
CA TYR A 124 -4.11 2.19 6.63
C TYR A 124 -2.80 1.79 5.94
N LYS A 125 -1.81 1.36 6.73
CA LYS A 125 -0.53 0.82 6.22
C LYS A 125 -0.75 -0.44 5.40
N ILE A 126 -1.57 -1.37 5.89
CA ILE A 126 -1.96 -2.57 5.15
C ILE A 126 -2.66 -2.20 3.85
N ALA A 127 -3.65 -1.31 3.89
CA ALA A 127 -4.39 -0.90 2.72
C ALA A 127 -3.50 -0.31 1.62
N PHE A 128 -2.59 0.59 2.01
CA PHE A 128 -1.66 1.22 1.08
C PHE A 128 -0.63 0.23 0.51
N LEU A 129 -0.04 -0.62 1.35
CA LEU A 129 0.93 -1.63 0.91
C LEU A 129 0.28 -2.70 0.02
N ALA A 130 -0.97 -3.07 0.29
CA ALA A 130 -1.72 -3.98 -0.56
C ALA A 130 -2.01 -3.35 -1.94
N GLY A 131 -2.35 -2.06 -1.99
CA GLY A 131 -2.41 -1.31 -3.25
C GLY A 131 -1.07 -1.26 -3.98
N LEU A 132 0.03 -1.02 -3.27
CA LEU A 132 1.38 -1.06 -3.85
C LEU A 132 1.76 -2.43 -4.41
N SER A 133 1.31 -3.51 -3.80
CA SER A 133 1.57 -4.86 -4.34
C SER A 133 0.94 -5.06 -5.72
N ILE A 134 -0.21 -4.44 -5.99
CA ILE A 134 -0.82 -4.43 -7.33
C ILE A 134 0.09 -3.66 -8.29
N VAL A 135 0.55 -2.46 -7.91
CA VAL A 135 1.46 -1.65 -8.75
C VAL A 135 2.76 -2.39 -9.04
N TYR A 136 3.32 -3.06 -8.04
CA TYR A 136 4.52 -3.88 -8.18
C TYR A 136 4.34 -5.01 -9.21
N LEU A 137 3.22 -5.74 -9.15
CA LEU A 137 2.93 -6.81 -10.11
C LEU A 137 2.80 -6.28 -11.54
N TYR A 138 2.14 -5.13 -11.72
CA TYR A 138 2.04 -4.49 -13.03
C TYR A 138 3.40 -3.99 -13.55
N LEU A 139 4.27 -3.52 -12.65
CA LEU A 139 5.62 -3.11 -13.03
C LEU A 139 6.48 -4.30 -13.45
N LEU A 140 6.36 -5.43 -12.75
CA LEU A 140 7.00 -6.70 -13.16
C LEU A 140 6.51 -7.12 -14.55
N GLU A 141 5.19 -7.18 -14.76
CA GLU A 141 4.60 -7.52 -16.07
C GLU A 141 5.10 -6.59 -17.17
N TYR A 142 5.13 -5.27 -16.91
CA TYR A 142 5.68 -4.29 -17.86
C TYR A 142 7.11 -4.64 -18.27
N TYR A 143 8.00 -4.95 -17.32
CA TYR A 143 9.37 -5.31 -17.65
C TYR A 143 9.50 -6.69 -18.29
N GLU A 144 8.62 -7.64 -18.01
CA GLU A 144 8.63 -8.96 -18.66
C GLU A 144 8.18 -8.89 -20.13
N THR A 145 7.20 -8.03 -20.44
CA THR A 145 6.53 -8.05 -21.75
C THR A 145 6.76 -6.82 -22.62
N SER A 146 7.49 -5.80 -22.14
CA SER A 146 7.67 -4.56 -22.91
C SER A 146 8.57 -4.75 -24.13
N GLU A 147 7.98 -4.59 -25.32
CA GLU A 147 8.69 -4.56 -26.61
C GLU A 147 9.55 -3.30 -26.80
N GLN A 148 9.39 -2.29 -25.93
CA GLN A 148 10.15 -1.04 -25.99
C GLN A 148 11.54 -1.13 -25.35
N LEU A 149 11.82 -2.22 -24.64
CA LEU A 149 13.05 -2.43 -23.90
C LEU A 149 13.87 -3.56 -24.53
N THR A 150 15.19 -3.43 -24.47
CA THR A 150 16.09 -4.52 -24.84
C THR A 150 15.97 -5.71 -23.88
N GLU A 151 16.34 -6.91 -24.31
CA GLU A 151 16.31 -8.11 -23.47
C GLU A 151 17.15 -7.93 -22.19
N ASN A 152 18.35 -7.36 -22.31
CA ASN A 152 19.21 -7.06 -21.17
C ASN A 152 18.58 -6.08 -20.18
N GLU A 153 17.88 -5.04 -20.67
CA GLU A 153 17.16 -4.09 -19.80
C GLU A 153 16.01 -4.78 -19.05
N ARG A 154 15.26 -5.65 -19.72
CA ARG A 154 14.16 -6.41 -19.11
C ARG A 154 14.67 -7.33 -18.01
N GLU A 155 15.67 -8.15 -18.32
CA GLU A 155 16.27 -9.10 -17.37
C GLU A 155 16.85 -8.36 -16.16
N PHE A 156 17.56 -7.25 -16.39
CA PHE A 156 18.10 -6.42 -15.33
C PHE A 156 16.99 -5.87 -14.42
N ALA A 157 15.95 -5.29 -15.00
CA ALA A 157 14.85 -4.70 -14.25
C ALA A 157 14.08 -5.73 -13.42
N VAL A 158 13.74 -6.88 -14.01
CA VAL A 158 13.06 -7.98 -13.31
C VAL A 158 13.91 -8.50 -12.16
N LYS A 159 15.22 -8.70 -12.38
CA LYS A 159 16.16 -9.11 -11.34
C LYS A 159 16.15 -8.14 -10.16
N ILE A 160 16.30 -6.84 -10.43
CA ILE A 160 16.31 -5.80 -9.39
C ILE A 160 14.99 -5.77 -8.61
N LEU A 161 13.84 -5.88 -9.29
CA LEU A 161 12.53 -5.88 -8.63
C LEU A 161 12.32 -7.12 -7.76
N ILE A 162 12.77 -8.29 -8.19
CA ILE A 162 12.70 -9.53 -7.40
C ILE A 162 13.64 -9.46 -6.20
N GLU A 163 14.89 -9.02 -6.39
CA GLU A 163 15.89 -8.89 -5.32
C GLU A 163 15.44 -7.90 -4.23
N ARG A 164 14.82 -6.79 -4.61
CA ARG A 164 14.24 -5.82 -3.67
C ARG A 164 13.00 -6.36 -2.96
N GLY A 165 12.16 -7.11 -3.69
CA GLY A 165 10.88 -7.63 -3.21
C GLY A 165 9.85 -6.54 -2.86
N ASN A 166 10.14 -5.27 -3.16
CA ASN A 166 9.28 -4.12 -2.92
C ASN A 166 9.63 -2.95 -3.87
N LEU A 167 8.77 -1.93 -3.85
CA LEU A 167 9.01 -0.66 -4.55
C LEU A 167 9.73 0.31 -3.61
N GLU A 168 10.67 1.07 -4.16
CA GLU A 168 11.37 2.14 -3.46
C GLU A 168 10.53 3.43 -3.47
N TYR A 169 10.79 4.31 -2.49
CA TYR A 169 10.14 5.60 -2.36
C TYR A 169 11.18 6.71 -2.38
N PRO A 170 10.83 7.94 -2.80
CA PRO A 170 11.71 9.09 -2.69
C PRO A 170 12.22 9.28 -1.27
N ALA A 171 13.53 9.40 -1.11
CA ALA A 171 14.13 9.77 0.16
C ALA A 171 13.68 11.19 0.56
N VAL A 172 13.28 11.33 1.82
CA VAL A 172 12.97 12.63 2.43
C VAL A 172 14.13 13.08 3.31
N ASN A 173 14.23 14.38 3.61
CA ASN A 173 15.22 14.88 4.55
C ASN A 173 14.83 14.54 6.01
N ASP A 174 15.75 14.71 6.95
CA ASP A 174 15.55 14.37 8.38
C ASP A 174 14.46 15.21 9.07
N THR A 175 13.94 16.25 8.42
CA THR A 175 12.86 17.11 8.95
C THR A 175 11.46 16.64 8.55
N HIS A 176 11.36 15.61 7.70
CA HIS A 176 10.10 15.06 7.21
C HIS A 176 9.92 13.61 7.69
N ASP A 177 8.66 13.20 7.81
CA ASP A 177 8.32 11.78 7.98
C ASP A 177 8.77 10.99 6.75
N ASP A 178 9.19 9.73 6.95
CA ASP A 178 9.37 8.78 5.85
C ASP A 178 8.16 8.81 4.92
N PHE A 179 8.39 8.74 3.61
CA PHE A 179 7.33 8.87 2.60
C PHE A 179 6.14 7.94 2.89
N LEU A 180 6.41 6.67 3.23
CA LEU A 180 5.37 5.70 3.53
C LEU A 180 4.57 6.12 4.77
N ASP A 181 5.25 6.52 5.84
CA ASP A 181 4.61 6.94 7.08
C ASP A 181 3.78 8.22 6.87
N GLY A 182 4.28 9.17 6.08
CA GLY A 182 3.53 10.38 5.70
C GLY A 182 2.24 10.07 4.96
N VAL A 183 2.28 9.18 3.96
CA VAL A 183 1.08 8.75 3.22
C VAL A 183 0.10 8.01 4.13
N VAL A 184 0.60 7.09 4.95
CA VAL A 184 -0.24 6.31 5.90
C VAL A 184 -0.91 7.23 6.92
N LYS A 185 -0.21 8.24 7.44
CA LYS A 185 -0.78 9.26 8.33
C LYS A 185 -1.87 10.06 7.64
N MET A 186 -1.60 10.50 6.41
CA MET A 186 -2.58 11.26 5.62
C MET A 186 -3.86 10.45 5.39
N ILE A 187 -3.75 9.17 5.03
CA ILE A 187 -4.92 8.27 4.92
C ILE A 187 -5.67 8.22 6.24
N GLY A 188 -4.96 7.94 7.34
CA GLY A 188 -5.59 7.74 8.64
C GLY A 188 -6.26 9.00 9.19
N ILE A 189 -5.64 10.17 9.06
CA ILE A 189 -6.21 11.44 9.53
C ILE A 189 -7.50 11.76 8.76
N ARG A 190 -7.50 11.54 7.44
CA ARG A 190 -8.70 11.75 6.60
C ARG A 190 -9.84 10.82 7.00
N ASP A 191 -9.56 9.52 7.17
CA ASP A 191 -10.56 8.55 7.63
C ASP A 191 -11.13 8.93 9.00
N LEU A 192 -10.28 9.36 9.94
CA LEU A 192 -10.69 9.81 11.28
C LEU A 192 -11.57 11.07 11.24
N ASN A 193 -11.36 11.96 10.26
CA ASN A 193 -12.19 13.14 10.05
C ASN A 193 -13.47 12.85 9.26
N ASN A 194 -13.71 11.60 8.86
CA ASN A 194 -14.78 11.18 7.95
C ASN A 194 -14.70 11.85 6.57
N ASP A 195 -13.50 12.18 6.11
CA ASP A 195 -13.29 12.66 4.75
C ASP A 195 -13.47 11.51 3.76
N GLU A 196 -14.05 11.80 2.59
CA GLU A 196 -14.09 10.83 1.49
C GLU A 196 -12.67 10.47 1.04
N PHE A 197 -12.44 9.19 0.77
CA PHE A 197 -11.18 8.70 0.25
C PHE A 197 -10.95 9.21 -1.18
N ASP A 198 -9.89 10.00 -1.38
CA ASP A 198 -9.55 10.59 -2.67
C ASP A 198 -8.93 9.56 -3.62
N THR A 199 -9.80 8.76 -4.25
CA THR A 199 -9.38 7.68 -5.15
C THR A 199 -8.46 8.17 -6.26
N LEU A 200 -8.66 9.38 -6.81
CA LEU A 200 -7.80 9.90 -7.86
C LEU A 200 -6.45 10.38 -7.31
N GLY A 201 -6.44 11.12 -6.20
CA GLY A 201 -5.21 11.54 -5.55
C GLY A 201 -4.30 10.36 -5.21
N PHE A 202 -4.87 9.28 -4.64
CA PHE A 202 -4.12 8.06 -4.36
C PHE A 202 -3.69 7.31 -5.62
N SER A 203 -4.47 7.37 -6.70
CA SER A 203 -4.03 6.82 -8.00
C SER A 203 -2.78 7.55 -8.51
N TYR A 204 -2.71 8.87 -8.35
CA TYR A 204 -1.51 9.64 -8.71
C TYR A 204 -0.31 9.28 -7.84
N ILE A 205 -0.50 9.08 -6.52
CA ILE A 205 0.57 8.62 -5.63
C ILE A 205 1.16 7.29 -6.13
N TYR A 206 0.30 6.32 -6.45
CA TYR A 206 0.76 5.03 -7.02
C TYR A 206 1.51 5.20 -8.34
N TYR A 207 1.01 6.07 -9.23
CA TYR A 207 1.69 6.40 -10.49
C TYR A 207 3.08 6.97 -10.26
N PHE A 208 3.22 7.95 -9.35
CA PHE A 208 4.52 8.55 -9.05
C PHE A 208 5.52 7.55 -8.48
N ILE A 209 5.07 6.62 -7.63
CA ILE A 209 5.94 5.58 -7.08
C ILE A 209 6.42 4.64 -8.19
N GLU A 210 5.55 4.25 -9.11
CA GLU A 210 5.93 3.44 -10.27
C GLU A 210 6.99 4.15 -11.13
N GLU A 211 6.74 5.40 -11.52
CA GLU A 211 7.65 6.17 -12.39
C GLU A 211 9.00 6.44 -11.70
N TYR A 212 8.99 6.65 -10.38
CA TYR A 212 10.21 6.76 -9.58
C TYR A 212 11.04 5.48 -9.67
N ASN A 213 10.41 4.31 -9.51
CA ASN A 213 11.10 3.03 -9.61
C ASN A 213 11.61 2.77 -11.03
N LYS A 214 10.82 3.08 -12.07
CA LYS A 214 11.29 2.99 -13.47
C LYS A 214 12.54 3.84 -13.71
N THR A 215 12.56 5.05 -13.17
CA THR A 215 13.68 5.99 -13.30
C THR A 215 14.94 5.45 -12.63
N ILE A 216 14.84 4.94 -11.40
CA ILE A 216 16.00 4.39 -10.68
C ILE A 216 16.52 3.13 -11.35
N ILE A 217 15.65 2.22 -11.75
CA ILE A 217 16.05 0.99 -12.43
C ILE A 217 16.80 1.33 -13.72
N ARG A 218 16.26 2.24 -14.52
CA ARG A 218 16.91 2.69 -15.76
C ARG A 218 18.26 3.36 -15.49
N LYS A 219 18.35 4.20 -14.47
CA LYS A 219 19.60 4.84 -14.07
C LYS A 219 20.65 3.78 -13.70
N ASN A 220 20.29 2.83 -12.84
CA ASN A 220 21.19 1.77 -12.39
C ASN A 220 21.67 0.90 -13.56
N TYR A 221 20.80 0.62 -14.53
CA TYR A 221 21.17 -0.10 -15.74
C TYR A 221 22.23 0.66 -16.56
N LEU A 222 22.02 1.95 -16.79
CA LEU A 222 22.97 2.79 -17.55
C LEU A 222 24.33 2.91 -16.85
N GLU A 223 24.35 2.96 -15.51
CA GLU A 223 25.59 2.96 -14.71
C GLU A 223 26.38 1.65 -14.79
N GLN A 224 25.74 0.52 -15.14
CA GLN A 224 26.46 -0.75 -15.37
C GLN A 224 27.11 -0.85 -16.74
N LEU A 225 26.69 0.02 -17.68
CA LEU A 225 27.21 0.05 -19.05
C LEU A 225 28.37 1.06 -19.22
N SER A 226 28.56 1.96 -18.26
CA SER A 226 29.63 2.97 -18.23
C SER A 226 30.88 2.47 -17.53
#